data_AF-A0AAQ3Q2B9-F1
#
_entry.id   AF-A0AAQ3Q2B9-F1
#
_cell.length_a   1.000
_cell.length_b   1.000
_cell.length_c   1.000
_cell.angle_alpha   90.00
_cell.angle_beta   90.00
_cell.angle_gamma   90.00
#
_symmetry.space_group_name_H-M   'P 1'
#
loop_
_entity.id
_entity.type
_entity.pdbx_description
1 polymer ?
#
loop_
_entity_poly.entity_id
_entity_poly.type
_entity_poly.pdbx_seq_one_letter_code
_entity_poly.pdbx_strand_id
1 'polypeptide(L)'
;MEMENGVHAKGNVVANGHAANGLCIKSDPLNWGAAAEELKGSHLEEVKKMVEEFWRPLVRLEGAPIKISQVAVVTMGVAAEKDTVEVELSESTREGVRANS
;
A
#
# COMPACT_ATOMS: atom_id res chain seq x y z
N MET A 1 19.96 -19.12 62.26
CA MET A 1 19.15 -20.22 61.73
C MET A 1 17.80 -19.60 61.38
N GLU A 2 17.65 -19.37 60.08
CA GLU A 2 16.43 -19.08 59.29
C GLU A 2 15.37 -18.13 59.87
N MET A 3 15.29 -16.92 59.31
CA MET A 3 14.07 -16.12 59.29
C MET A 3 13.44 -16.28 57.90
N GLU A 4 12.22 -16.82 57.88
CA GLU A 4 11.39 -17.12 56.72
C GLU A 4 11.13 -15.86 55.87
N ASN A 5 11.35 -15.97 54.56
CA ASN A 5 11.09 -14.92 53.59
C ASN A 5 9.59 -14.86 53.26
N GLY A 6 8.98 -13.70 53.49
CA GLY A 6 7.55 -13.45 53.32
C GLY A 6 7.04 -13.73 51.90
N VAL A 7 5.90 -14.41 51.85
CA VAL A 7 5.12 -14.70 50.64
C VAL A 7 4.67 -13.39 49.99
N HIS A 8 5.22 -13.10 48.81
CA HIS A 8 4.72 -12.03 47.94
C HIS A 8 3.31 -12.39 47.44
N ALA A 9 2.30 -11.66 47.91
CA ALA A 9 0.94 -11.73 47.42
C ALA A 9 0.89 -11.47 45.91
N LYS A 10 0.39 -12.43 45.13
CA LYS A 10 0.08 -12.25 43.72
C LYS A 10 -1.12 -11.30 43.60
N GLY A 11 -0.84 -10.03 43.31
CA GLY A 11 -1.86 -9.07 42.88
C GLY A 11 -2.52 -9.56 41.60
N ASN A 12 -3.85 -9.64 41.59
CA ASN A 12 -4.65 -9.98 40.42
C ASN A 12 -4.62 -8.78 39.46
N VAL A 13 -3.76 -8.82 38.44
CA VAL A 13 -3.73 -7.83 37.36
C VAL A 13 -4.90 -8.15 36.42
N VAL A 14 -5.97 -7.36 36.50
CA VAL A 14 -7.03 -7.39 35.50
C VAL A 14 -6.51 -6.63 34.27
N ALA A 15 -5.89 -7.36 33.35
CA ALA A 15 -5.48 -6.81 32.07
C ALA A 15 -6.73 -6.59 31.21
N ASN A 16 -7.06 -5.34 30.92
CA ASN A 16 -8.09 -4.99 29.94
C ASN A 16 -7.47 -5.09 28.54
N GLY A 17 -7.34 -6.31 28.05
CA GLY A 17 -6.81 -6.62 26.75
C GLY A 17 -6.97 -8.10 26.49
N HIS A 18 -7.82 -8.44 25.53
CA HIS A 18 -7.92 -9.79 24.98
C HIS A 18 -6.60 -10.12 24.25
N ALA A 19 -5.52 -10.32 25.01
CA ALA A 19 -4.25 -10.83 24.52
C ALA A 19 -4.36 -12.37 24.44
N ALA A 20 -5.27 -12.84 23.60
CA ALA A 20 -5.28 -14.23 23.20
C ALA A 20 -4.11 -14.44 22.21
N ASN A 21 -2.98 -14.92 22.73
CA ASN A 21 -1.82 -15.45 22.00
C ASN A 21 -1.02 -14.47 21.11
N GLY A 22 0.04 -13.89 21.69
CA GLY A 22 1.25 -13.49 20.97
C GLY A 22 1.24 -12.06 20.40
N LEU A 23 2.18 -11.25 20.86
CA LEU A 23 2.43 -9.84 20.47
C LEU A 23 2.73 -9.60 18.98
N CYS A 24 2.62 -10.61 18.12
CA CYS A 24 2.84 -10.52 16.69
C CYS A 24 1.49 -10.50 15.96
N ILE A 25 1.01 -9.32 15.59
CA ILE A 25 -0.05 -9.19 14.60
C ILE A 25 0.51 -9.80 13.29
N LYS A 26 -0.01 -10.97 12.88
CA LYS A 26 0.43 -11.67 11.66
C LYS A 26 -0.10 -11.03 10.37
N SER A 27 -1.05 -10.11 10.50
CA SER A 27 -1.64 -9.34 9.41
C SER A 27 -1.01 -7.94 9.33
N ASP A 28 -1.23 -7.25 8.22
CA ASP A 28 -0.88 -5.83 8.05
C ASP A 28 -2.15 -4.96 8.06
N PRO A 29 -2.84 -4.83 9.21
CA PRO A 29 -4.14 -4.14 9.28
C PRO A 29 -4.05 -2.63 9.01
N LEU A 30 -2.86 -2.06 9.05
CA LEU A 30 -2.60 -0.63 8.80
C LEU A 30 -1.92 -0.37 7.45
N ASN A 31 -1.66 -1.42 6.66
CA ASN A 31 -1.00 -1.34 5.36
C ASN A 31 0.44 -0.75 5.38
N TRP A 32 1.09 -0.68 6.54
CA TRP A 32 2.45 -0.16 6.67
C TRP A 32 3.48 -1.14 6.11
N GLY A 33 3.21 -2.43 6.22
CA GLY A 33 4.03 -3.46 5.60
C GLY A 33 4.01 -3.32 4.08
N ALA A 34 2.83 -3.21 3.47
CA ALA A 34 2.71 -2.98 2.02
C ALA A 34 3.45 -1.72 1.56
N ALA A 35 3.30 -0.60 2.27
CA ALA A 35 4.04 0.64 1.95
C ALA A 35 5.56 0.47 2.09
N ALA A 36 6.03 -0.30 3.07
CA ALA A 36 7.46 -0.59 3.23
C ALA A 36 7.99 -1.55 2.15
N GLU A 37 7.18 -2.49 1.67
CA GLU A 37 7.54 -3.37 0.56
C GLU A 37 7.76 -2.58 -0.75
N GLU A 38 6.96 -1.55 -1.02
CA GLU A 38 7.11 -0.69 -2.21
C GLU A 38 8.45 0.08 -2.23
N LEU A 39 9.08 0.29 -1.07
CA LEU A 39 10.37 0.97 -0.96
C LEU A 39 11.58 0.02 -1.06
N LYS A 40 11.36 -1.28 -1.20
CA LYS A 40 12.45 -2.25 -1.35
C LYS A 40 13.02 -2.23 -2.77
N GLY A 41 14.30 -2.57 -2.88
CA GLY A 41 15.02 -2.66 -4.15
C GLY A 41 15.85 -1.41 -4.45
N SER A 42 16.30 -1.29 -5.69
CA SER A 42 17.15 -0.18 -6.13
C SER A 42 16.30 0.97 -6.68
N HIS A 43 16.55 2.18 -6.19
CA HIS A 43 15.93 3.38 -6.73
C HIS A 43 16.17 3.56 -8.24
N LEU A 44 17.33 3.11 -8.76
CA LEU A 44 17.61 3.17 -10.20
C LEU A 44 16.67 2.26 -11.01
N GLU A 45 16.36 1.07 -10.49
CA GLU A 45 15.44 0.14 -11.17
C GLU A 45 14.00 0.66 -11.11
N GLU A 46 13.62 1.31 -10.01
CA GLU A 46 12.34 2.02 -9.89
C GLU A 46 12.21 3.13 -10.95
N VAL A 47 13.27 3.95 -11.12
CA VAL A 47 13.29 5.02 -12.12
C VAL A 47 13.24 4.47 -13.55
N LYS A 48 13.96 3.38 -13.86
CA LYS A 48 13.88 2.76 -15.19
C LYS A 48 12.46 2.31 -15.53
N LYS A 49 11.79 1.63 -14.59
CA LYS A 49 10.38 1.22 -14.76
C LYS A 49 9.47 2.42 -14.95
N MET A 50 9.66 3.50 -14.18
CA MET A 50 8.90 4.74 -14.33
C MET A 50 9.07 5.35 -15.72
N VAL A 51 10.29 5.35 -16.26
CA VAL A 51 10.56 5.86 -17.61
C VAL A 51 9.91 4.96 -18.66
N GLU A 52 10.06 3.64 -18.56
CA GLU A 52 9.40 2.69 -19.48
C GLU A 52 7.87 2.87 -19.52
N GLU A 53 7.25 3.15 -18.38
CA GLU A 53 5.81 3.43 -18.30
C GLU A 53 5.43 4.77 -18.90
N PHE A 54 6.26 5.81 -18.71
CA PHE A 54 6.02 7.12 -19.29
C PHE A 54 5.92 7.06 -20.82
N TRP A 55 6.68 6.19 -21.46
CA TRP A 55 6.66 6.03 -22.92
C TRP A 55 5.50 5.18 -23.44
N ARG A 56 4.63 4.64 -22.58
CA ARG A 56 3.48 3.86 -23.04
C ARG A 56 2.41 4.78 -23.64
N PRO A 57 1.90 4.47 -24.84
CA PRO A 57 0.94 5.34 -25.54
C PRO A 57 -0.48 5.31 -24.96
N LEU A 58 -0.80 4.30 -24.14
CA LEU A 58 -2.12 4.07 -23.56
C LEU A 58 -2.05 4.09 -22.03
N VAL A 59 -2.87 4.93 -21.42
CA VAL A 59 -3.07 5.01 -19.97
C VAL A 59 -4.45 4.46 -19.62
N ARG A 60 -4.50 3.32 -18.95
CA ARG A 60 -5.76 2.70 -18.52
C ARG A 60 -6.00 2.95 -17.03
N LEU A 61 -7.18 3.48 -16.69
CA LEU A 61 -7.60 3.78 -15.33
C LEU A 61 -8.50 2.68 -14.80
N GLU A 62 -8.03 1.92 -13.80
CA GLU A 62 -8.69 0.70 -13.31
C GLU A 62 -9.12 0.77 -11.83
N GLY A 63 -9.12 1.96 -11.23
CA GLY A 63 -9.47 2.15 -9.81
C GLY A 63 -8.37 1.76 -8.81
N ALA A 64 -7.20 1.34 -9.32
CA ALA A 64 -5.97 1.08 -8.58
C ALA A 64 -5.09 2.35 -8.51
N PRO A 65 -4.00 2.39 -7.71
CA PRO A 65 -3.16 3.59 -7.62
C PRO A 65 -2.55 3.94 -8.99
N ILE A 66 -2.77 5.20 -9.41
CA ILE A 66 -2.16 5.76 -10.62
C ILE A 66 -0.68 6.04 -10.38
N LYS A 67 0.17 5.76 -11.37
CA LYS A 67 1.61 6.01 -11.27
C LYS A 67 1.98 7.42 -11.72
N ILE A 68 3.03 7.99 -11.14
CA ILE A 68 3.52 9.34 -11.47
C ILE A 68 3.90 9.43 -12.96
N SER A 69 4.45 8.37 -13.54
CA SER A 69 4.74 8.24 -14.98
C SER A 69 3.52 8.50 -15.86
N GLN A 70 2.36 7.93 -15.50
CA GLN A 70 1.09 8.09 -16.21
C GLN A 70 0.52 9.50 -16.07
N VAL A 71 0.65 10.13 -14.89
CA VAL A 71 0.22 11.51 -14.69
C VAL A 71 1.08 12.47 -15.51
N ALA A 72 2.39 12.25 -15.52
CA ALA A 72 3.34 13.08 -16.26
C ALA A 72 3.07 13.04 -17.77
N VAL A 73 2.89 11.84 -18.35
CA VAL A 73 2.65 11.70 -19.80
C VAL A 73 1.35 12.41 -20.22
N VAL A 74 0.25 12.23 -19.47
CA VAL A 74 -1.03 12.89 -19.73
C VAL A 74 -0.92 14.41 -19.61
N THR A 75 -0.19 14.91 -18.60
CA THR A 75 -0.01 16.36 -18.39
C THR A 75 0.82 17.01 -19.49
N MET A 76 1.86 16.30 -19.95
CA MET A 76 2.73 16.79 -21.01
C MET A 76 2.08 16.69 -22.39
N GLY A 77 1.12 15.78 -22.58
CA GLY A 77 0.45 15.55 -23.86
C GLY A 77 1.35 14.94 -24.93
N VAL A 78 2.49 14.37 -24.53
CA VAL A 78 3.48 13.78 -25.44
C VAL A 78 3.35 12.27 -25.37
N ALA A 79 2.87 11.63 -26.43
CA ALA A 79 3.08 10.20 -26.61
C ALA A 79 4.30 10.00 -27.52
N ALA A 80 5.02 8.89 -27.34
CA ALA A 80 6.29 8.60 -28.04
C ALA A 80 6.19 8.73 -29.58
N GLU A 81 4.98 8.61 -30.14
CA GLU A 81 4.72 8.65 -31.58
C GLU A 81 3.52 9.53 -32.00
N LYS A 82 2.75 10.07 -31.04
CA LYS A 82 1.52 10.84 -31.31
C LYS A 82 1.48 12.09 -30.44
N ASP A 83 0.98 13.20 -30.97
CA ASP A 83 0.69 14.43 -30.21
C ASP A 83 -0.48 14.27 -29.22
N THR A 84 -0.93 13.04 -28.97
CA THR A 84 -2.07 12.74 -28.10
C THR A 84 -1.82 11.45 -27.33
N VAL A 85 -2.10 11.50 -26.03
CA VAL A 85 -2.07 10.36 -25.12
C VAL A 85 -3.49 9.78 -25.02
N GLU A 86 -3.63 8.48 -25.25
CA GLU A 86 -4.92 7.80 -25.15
C GLU A 86 -5.20 7.41 -23.69
N VAL A 87 -6.39 7.77 -23.18
CA VAL A 87 -6.83 7.43 -21.83
C VAL A 87 -8.09 6.56 -21.90
N GLU A 88 -8.02 5.36 -21.33
CA GLU A 88 -9.12 4.41 -21.28
C GLU A 88 -9.60 4.20 -19.84
N LEU A 89 -10.91 4.17 -19.63
CA LEU A 89 -11.51 3.78 -18.35
C LEU A 89 -11.82 2.28 -18.37
N SER A 90 -11.40 1.56 -17.33
CA SER A 90 -11.76 0.14 -17.21
C SER A 90 -13.24 -0.04 -16.88
N GLU A 91 -13.94 -0.78 -17.73
CA GLU A 91 -15.33 -1.19 -17.50
C GLU A 91 -15.49 -2.02 -16.22
N SER A 92 -14.43 -2.65 -15.70
CA SER A 92 -14.49 -3.42 -14.45
C SER A 92 -14.87 -2.58 -13.22
N THR A 93 -14.66 -1.27 -13.27
CA THR A 93 -14.99 -0.36 -12.15
C THR A 93 -16.38 0.26 -12.26
N ARG A 94 -17.07 0.09 -13.39
CA ARG A 94 -18.33 0.77 -13.72
C ARG A 94 -19.46 0.49 -12.73
N GLU A 95 -19.62 -0.76 -12.31
CA GLU A 95 -20.66 -1.13 -11.34
C GLU A 95 -20.42 -0.48 -9.99
N GLY A 96 -19.18 -0.45 -9.51
CA GLY A 96 -18.80 0.23 -8.27
C GLY A 96 -19.05 1.74 -8.34
N VAL A 97 -18.75 2.38 -9.46
CA VAL A 97 -19.05 3.81 -9.67
C VAL A 97 -20.57 4.05 -9.66
N ARG A 98 -21.34 3.23 -10.37
CA ARG A 98 -22.80 3.34 -10.44
C ARG A 98 -23.50 3.12 -9.11
N ALA A 99 -22.98 2.22 -8.28
CA ALA A 99 -23.55 1.93 -6.97
C ALA A 99 -23.45 3.12 -6.00
N ASN A 100 -22.57 4.09 -6.29
CA ASN A 100 -22.28 5.24 -5.43
C ASN A 100 -22.53 6.60 -6.14
N SER A 101 -23.34 6.59 -7.22
CA SER A 101 -23.73 7.79 -8.00
C SER A 101 -25.04 8.41 -7.53
#